data_AF-A0A4Y2CUR5-F1
#
_entry.id   AF-A0A4Y2CUR5-F1
#
_cell.length_a   1.000
_cell.length_b   1.000
_cell.length_c   1.000
_cell.angle_alpha   90.00
_cell.angle_beta   90.00
_cell.angle_gamma   90.00
#
_symmetry.space_group_name_H-M   'P 1'
#
loop_
_entity.id
_entity.type
_entity.pdbx_description
1 polymer ?
#
loop_
_entity_poly.entity_id
_entity_poly.type
_entity_poly.pdbx_seq_one_letter_code
_entity_poly.pdbx_strand_id
1 'polypeptide(L)'
;MDAFRVELGEKNHRDGFEDRLGKKKKGVSNETAFRLTLPSGVVEKVILYASAEWAHNITAAYNATPTAALQVIEGLMPLHIKATIQSTLVSVGRLGRNCDYEGIHFDHESYEQPTPPSIIYPALFSLEDRISHVEQDPSNRTPIEVYKDGSKINDQTGSAFCAISNEAVTKTWKAKLNPANTVFQAEMLALKAAIEWANTSNEEVNIWNDSESSLQALKSFYVKSKIIQEAQMTLPGNAKIRLVCVKAHIGIKGNEIADALAMEATTDGIPASLSFPKSYMKNQLLQLSRSRWQAEWDNGKTGSSVYSIIPKISNKQLHWKNASNSPLTMGPSPTT
;
A
#
# COMPACT_ATOMS: atom_id res chain seq x y z
N MET A 1 -50.98 -25.56 13.90
CA MET A 1 -52.01 -25.56 14.95
C MET A 1 -51.28 -25.27 16.25
N ASP A 2 -51.34 -24.13 16.92
CA ASP A 2 -51.97 -22.81 16.75
C ASP A 2 -51.13 -21.88 17.65
N ALA A 3 -50.56 -20.80 17.13
CA ALA A 3 -51.14 -19.45 17.14
C ALA A 3 -51.38 -18.88 18.56
N PHE A 4 -50.50 -17.97 18.98
CA PHE A 4 -50.85 -16.90 19.91
C PHE A 4 -50.69 -15.56 19.18
N ARG A 5 -51.81 -14.83 19.09
CA ARG A 5 -52.00 -13.51 18.48
C ARG A 5 -52.76 -12.66 19.51
N VAL A 6 -52.63 -11.33 19.36
CA VAL A 6 -53.50 -10.25 19.86
C VAL A 6 -53.06 -9.72 21.25
N GLU A 7 -52.87 -8.42 21.53
CA GLU A 7 -53.63 -7.24 21.09
C GLU A 7 -52.83 -5.91 21.17
N LEU A 8 -53.19 -4.98 20.27
CA LEU A 8 -52.82 -3.56 20.25
C LEU A 8 -53.75 -2.76 21.19
N GLY A 9 -53.22 -1.72 21.84
CA GLY A 9 -54.01 -0.73 22.57
C GLY A 9 -53.53 0.69 22.27
N GLU A 10 -54.21 1.38 21.35
CA GLU A 10 -54.15 2.82 21.17
C GLU A 10 -54.96 3.52 22.28
N LYS A 11 -54.42 4.61 22.85
CA LYS A 11 -55.25 5.67 23.47
C LYS A 11 -54.71 7.05 23.09
N ASN A 12 -55.51 7.73 22.27
CA ASN A 12 -55.50 9.17 22.07
C ASN A 12 -55.92 9.90 23.35
N HIS A 13 -55.26 11.02 23.65
CA HIS A 13 -55.90 12.14 24.35
C HIS A 13 -55.46 13.46 23.70
N ARG A 14 -56.48 14.22 23.29
CA ARG A 14 -56.44 15.56 22.72
C ARG A 14 -56.73 16.59 23.83
N ASP A 15 -56.52 17.85 23.48
CA ASP A 15 -56.82 19.12 24.17
C ASP A 15 -55.64 19.70 24.97
N GLY A 16 -55.20 20.94 24.79
CA GLY A 16 -55.71 22.06 24.00
C GLY A 16 -55.30 23.36 24.71
N PHE A 17 -54.56 24.24 24.03
CA PHE A 17 -54.44 25.65 24.40
C PHE A 17 -54.07 26.46 23.14
N GLU A 18 -55.11 26.99 22.48
CA GLU A 18 -55.04 28.23 21.68
C GLU A 18 -54.82 29.40 22.69
N ASP A 19 -54.28 30.59 22.38
CA ASP A 19 -54.40 31.36 21.16
C ASP A 19 -53.54 32.65 21.19
N ARG A 20 -53.33 33.21 19.98
CA ARG A 20 -53.19 34.64 19.61
C ARG A 20 -52.01 35.48 20.10
N LEU A 21 -51.12 35.82 19.15
CA LEU A 21 -51.01 37.17 18.58
C LEU A 21 -50.19 37.14 17.28
N GLY A 22 -50.84 37.37 16.14
CA GLY A 22 -50.17 37.48 14.83
C GLY A 22 -49.73 38.91 14.51
N LYS A 23 -48.64 39.03 13.74
CA LYS A 23 -48.54 39.90 12.55
C LYS A 23 -47.25 39.63 11.74
N LYS A 24 -47.44 39.52 10.43
CA LYS A 24 -46.46 39.33 9.34
C LYS A 24 -45.29 40.34 9.35
N LYS A 25 -44.09 39.88 8.97
CA LYS A 25 -43.21 40.56 7.98
C LYS A 25 -42.23 39.57 7.33
N LYS A 26 -41.90 39.85 6.06
CA LYS A 26 -41.30 38.99 5.03
C LYS A 26 -39.79 38.73 5.23
N GLY A 27 -39.37 37.52 4.83
CA GLY A 27 -38.16 37.24 4.01
C GLY A 27 -36.79 37.26 4.69
N VAL A 28 -36.20 36.08 4.91
CA VAL A 28 -34.73 35.85 4.96
C VAL A 28 -34.46 34.42 4.48
N SER A 29 -33.56 34.25 3.50
CA SER A 29 -33.12 32.96 2.98
C SER A 29 -32.14 32.29 3.94
N ASN A 30 -32.29 30.98 4.12
CA ASN A 30 -31.41 30.11 4.90
C ASN A 30 -30.05 29.94 4.22
N GLU A 31 -28.97 30.24 4.94
CA GLU A 31 -27.62 29.78 4.63
C GLU A 31 -27.00 29.25 5.92
N THR A 32 -27.07 27.93 6.11
CA THR A 32 -26.46 27.22 7.25
C THR A 32 -25.09 26.71 6.81
N ALA A 33 -24.04 27.38 7.25
CA ALA A 33 -22.66 27.04 6.97
C ALA A 33 -22.20 25.77 7.73
N PHE A 34 -21.68 24.78 7.01
CA PHE A 34 -20.86 23.71 7.56
C PHE A 34 -19.44 24.25 7.83
N ARG A 35 -19.06 24.41 9.10
CA ARG A 35 -17.69 24.73 9.51
C ARG A 35 -16.84 23.46 9.54
N LEU A 36 -15.90 23.33 8.62
CA LEU A 36 -14.75 22.41 8.73
C LEU A 36 -13.55 23.21 9.26
N THR A 37 -13.13 22.88 10.47
CA THR A 37 -11.98 23.49 11.16
C THR A 37 -10.68 22.96 10.54
N LEU A 38 -9.88 23.84 9.94
CA LEU A 38 -8.49 23.58 9.53
C LEU A 38 -7.52 24.05 10.63
N PRO A 39 -6.34 23.40 10.79
CA PRO A 39 -5.39 23.67 11.86
C PRO A 39 -4.78 25.09 11.78
N SER A 40 -4.76 25.80 12.91
CA SER A 40 -4.63 27.27 12.99
C SER A 40 -3.26 27.85 12.59
N GLY A 41 -2.21 27.05 12.44
CA GLY A 41 -0.84 27.55 12.29
C GLY A 41 -0.47 28.14 10.92
N VAL A 42 -1.19 27.80 9.84
CA VAL A 42 -0.91 28.30 8.48
C VAL A 42 -1.80 29.49 8.12
N VAL A 43 -3.02 29.49 8.66
CA VAL A 43 -4.04 30.50 8.38
C VAL A 43 -3.75 31.82 9.13
N GLU A 44 -3.21 31.76 10.34
CA GLU A 44 -2.89 32.97 11.13
C GLU A 44 -1.76 33.81 10.52
N LYS A 45 -0.75 33.21 9.89
CA LYS A 45 0.39 33.97 9.35
C LYS A 45 0.13 34.66 8.02
N VAL A 46 -0.87 34.21 7.25
CA VAL A 46 -1.24 34.84 5.97
C VAL A 46 -2.36 35.88 6.16
N ILE A 47 -3.26 35.67 7.14
CA ILE A 47 -4.39 36.58 7.38
C ILE A 47 -3.98 37.91 8.03
N LEU A 48 -2.85 37.97 8.76
CA LEU A 48 -2.45 39.19 9.49
C LEU A 48 -1.83 40.32 8.65
N TYR A 49 -1.63 40.17 7.34
CA TYR A 49 -0.96 41.20 6.51
C TYR A 49 -1.60 41.53 5.15
N ALA A 50 -2.74 40.94 4.81
CA ALA A 50 -3.35 41.13 3.50
C ALA A 50 -4.48 42.17 3.57
N SER A 51 -4.40 43.24 2.77
CA SER A 51 -5.58 44.08 2.52
C SER A 51 -6.72 43.20 1.98
N ALA A 52 -7.97 43.55 2.29
CA ALA A 52 -9.13 42.82 1.77
C ALA A 52 -9.10 42.72 0.22
N GLU A 53 -8.48 43.69 -0.43
CA GLU A 53 -8.22 43.72 -1.88
C GLU A 53 -7.21 42.65 -2.33
N TRP A 54 -6.16 42.38 -1.56
CA TRP A 54 -5.18 41.32 -1.86
C TRP A 54 -5.77 39.93 -1.65
N ALA A 55 -6.52 39.73 -0.56
CA ALA A 55 -7.25 38.48 -0.33
C ALA A 55 -8.35 38.25 -1.39
N HIS A 56 -9.07 39.30 -1.79
CA HIS A 56 -10.05 39.24 -2.87
C HIS A 56 -9.38 38.95 -4.22
N ASN A 57 -8.21 39.54 -4.51
CA ASN A 57 -7.47 39.29 -5.74
C ASN A 57 -6.87 37.88 -5.80
N ILE A 58 -6.39 37.32 -4.69
CA ILE A 58 -5.97 35.92 -4.63
C ILE A 58 -7.18 35.00 -4.83
N THR A 59 -8.30 35.27 -4.14
CA THR A 59 -9.51 34.46 -4.27
C THR A 59 -10.12 34.57 -5.68
N ALA A 60 -10.10 35.76 -6.27
CA ALA A 60 -10.53 36.00 -7.65
C ALA A 60 -9.59 35.36 -8.66
N ALA A 61 -8.27 35.41 -8.45
CA ALA A 61 -7.28 34.72 -9.27
C ALA A 61 -7.43 33.20 -9.18
N TYR A 62 -7.70 32.65 -7.99
CA TYR A 62 -8.01 31.23 -7.81
C TYR A 62 -9.34 30.84 -8.50
N ASN A 63 -10.37 31.68 -8.41
CA ASN A 63 -11.66 31.47 -9.09
C ASN A 63 -11.56 31.61 -10.62
N ALA A 64 -10.62 32.41 -11.12
CA ALA A 64 -10.36 32.60 -12.55
C ALA A 64 -9.34 31.61 -13.12
N THR A 65 -8.60 30.89 -12.27
CA THR A 65 -7.62 29.88 -12.71
C THR A 65 -8.34 28.59 -13.06
N PRO A 66 -8.13 28.03 -14.26
CA PRO A 66 -8.74 26.75 -14.63
C PRO A 66 -8.37 25.63 -13.66
N THR A 67 -9.34 24.80 -13.28
CA THR A 67 -9.15 23.69 -12.33
C THR A 67 -7.97 22.79 -12.71
N ALA A 68 -7.77 22.53 -14.01
CA ALA A 68 -6.65 21.75 -14.51
C ALA A 68 -5.29 22.36 -14.18
N ALA A 69 -5.17 23.70 -14.26
CA ALA A 69 -3.94 24.40 -13.92
C ALA A 69 -3.67 24.36 -12.41
N LEU A 70 -4.70 24.53 -11.57
CA LEU A 70 -4.57 24.37 -10.10
C LEU A 70 -4.12 22.96 -9.73
N GLN A 71 -4.70 21.94 -10.36
CA GLN A 71 -4.32 20.53 -10.16
C GLN A 71 -2.85 20.28 -10.47
N VAL A 72 -2.33 20.86 -11.56
CA VAL A 72 -0.91 20.73 -11.93
C VAL A 72 0.00 21.48 -10.96
N ILE A 73 -0.36 22.70 -10.56
CA ILE A 73 0.41 23.51 -9.59
C ILE A 73 0.53 22.78 -8.24
N GLU A 74 -0.58 22.21 -7.76
CA GLU A 74 -0.63 21.49 -6.48
C GLU A 74 -0.11 20.05 -6.56
N GLY A 75 0.19 19.53 -7.77
CA GLY A 75 0.57 18.13 -7.97
C GLY A 75 -0.56 17.14 -7.65
N LEU A 76 -1.82 17.59 -7.75
CA LEU A 76 -3.01 16.81 -7.44
C LEU A 76 -3.60 16.22 -8.71
N MET A 77 -3.55 14.88 -8.81
CA MET A 77 -4.16 14.16 -9.92
C MET A 77 -5.67 14.46 -10.02
N PRO A 78 -6.21 14.70 -11.23
CA PRO A 78 -7.63 14.93 -11.45
C PRO A 78 -8.51 13.84 -10.84
N LEU A 79 -9.65 14.27 -10.28
CA LEU A 79 -10.55 13.37 -9.53
C LEU A 79 -11.07 12.22 -10.39
N HIS A 80 -11.40 12.46 -11.66
CA HIS A 80 -11.91 11.42 -12.55
C HIS A 80 -10.86 10.33 -12.80
N ILE A 81 -9.60 10.68 -12.99
CA ILE A 81 -8.49 9.73 -13.14
C ILE A 81 -8.31 8.93 -11.84
N LYS A 82 -8.29 9.61 -10.68
CA LYS A 82 -8.15 8.96 -9.38
C LYS A 82 -9.32 8.01 -9.09
N ALA A 83 -10.54 8.38 -9.46
CA ALA A 83 -11.72 7.54 -9.34
C ALA A 83 -11.60 6.27 -10.21
N THR A 84 -11.08 6.39 -11.44
CA THR A 84 -10.83 5.23 -12.29
C THR A 84 -9.79 4.29 -11.68
N ILE A 85 -8.66 4.81 -11.15
CA ILE A 85 -7.67 3.97 -10.44
C ILE A 85 -8.34 3.18 -9.31
N GLN A 86 -9.13 3.85 -8.46
CA GLN A 86 -9.77 3.20 -7.33
C GLN A 86 -10.80 2.16 -7.78
N SER A 87 -11.58 2.47 -8.81
CA SER A 87 -12.53 1.53 -9.43
C SER A 87 -11.80 0.27 -9.92
N THR A 88 -10.72 0.42 -10.68
CA THR A 88 -9.92 -0.72 -11.18
C THR A 88 -9.31 -1.53 -10.04
N LEU A 89 -8.73 -0.89 -9.01
CA LEU A 89 -8.19 -1.58 -7.84
C LEU A 89 -9.23 -2.40 -7.08
N VAL A 90 -10.48 -1.92 -7.02
CA VAL A 90 -11.59 -2.62 -6.36
C VAL A 90 -12.09 -3.77 -7.24
N SER A 91 -12.29 -3.53 -8.53
CA SER A 91 -12.75 -4.55 -9.47
C SER A 91 -11.78 -5.74 -9.55
N VAL A 92 -10.50 -5.46 -9.81
CA VAL A 92 -9.48 -6.50 -9.99
C VAL A 92 -9.08 -7.12 -8.65
N GLY A 93 -8.80 -6.30 -7.63
CA GLY A 93 -8.19 -6.76 -6.38
C GLY A 93 -9.15 -7.05 -5.22
N ARG A 94 -10.47 -6.93 -5.41
CA ARG A 94 -11.48 -7.29 -4.39
C ARG A 94 -12.66 -8.03 -4.96
N LEU A 95 -13.16 -7.63 -6.12
CA LEU A 95 -14.34 -8.24 -6.74
C LEU A 95 -14.01 -9.43 -7.64
N GLY A 96 -12.72 -9.68 -7.92
CA GLY A 96 -12.30 -10.73 -8.84
C GLY A 96 -12.90 -10.50 -10.22
N ARG A 97 -12.73 -9.30 -10.79
CA ARG A 97 -13.20 -8.95 -12.13
C ARG A 97 -12.09 -8.36 -12.96
N ASN A 98 -11.96 -8.85 -14.18
CA ASN A 98 -10.99 -8.31 -15.14
C ASN A 98 -11.39 -6.89 -15.54
N CYS A 99 -10.41 -6.05 -15.84
CA CYS A 99 -10.63 -4.65 -16.21
C CYS A 99 -9.59 -4.20 -17.23
N ASP A 100 -10.02 -3.41 -18.20
CA ASP A 100 -9.12 -2.70 -19.10
C ASP A 100 -8.92 -1.26 -18.64
N TYR A 101 -7.68 -0.77 -18.65
CA TYR A 101 -7.37 0.63 -18.34
C TYR A 101 -6.21 1.11 -19.21
N GLU A 102 -6.44 2.21 -19.95
CA GLU A 102 -5.45 2.82 -20.86
C GLU A 102 -4.78 1.80 -21.81
N GLY A 103 -5.58 0.88 -22.35
CA GLY A 103 -5.11 -0.14 -23.30
C GLY A 103 -4.41 -1.36 -22.67
N ILE A 104 -4.30 -1.43 -21.34
CA ILE A 104 -3.74 -2.58 -20.62
C ILE A 104 -4.88 -3.41 -20.01
N HIS A 105 -4.83 -4.72 -20.26
CA HIS A 105 -5.73 -5.69 -19.65
C HIS A 105 -5.22 -6.12 -18.27
N PHE A 106 -6.03 -5.91 -17.24
CA PHE A 106 -5.78 -6.38 -15.88
C PHE A 106 -6.62 -7.62 -15.62
N ASP A 107 -5.99 -8.78 -15.77
CA ASP A 107 -6.55 -10.07 -15.35
C ASP A 107 -6.45 -10.24 -13.84
N HIS A 108 -7.57 -10.55 -13.17
CA HIS A 108 -7.58 -10.69 -11.72
C HIS A 108 -6.77 -11.88 -11.21
N GLU A 109 -6.64 -12.95 -12.00
CA GLU A 109 -5.96 -14.20 -11.56
C GLU A 109 -4.46 -13.98 -11.44
N SER A 110 -3.94 -13.04 -12.21
CA SER A 110 -2.54 -12.62 -12.18
C SER A 110 -2.13 -11.94 -10.88
N TYR A 111 -3.06 -11.41 -10.07
CA TYR A 111 -2.75 -10.65 -8.84
C TYR A 111 -3.16 -11.40 -7.57
N GLU A 112 -2.45 -11.12 -6.47
CA GLU A 112 -2.82 -11.64 -5.15
C GLU A 112 -4.25 -11.20 -4.80
N GLN A 113 -5.14 -12.19 -4.72
CA GLN A 113 -6.49 -11.99 -4.23
C GLN A 113 -6.51 -12.11 -2.71
N PRO A 114 -7.32 -11.29 -2.01
CA PRO A 114 -7.49 -11.43 -0.58
C PRO A 114 -8.04 -12.83 -0.31
N THR A 115 -7.26 -13.69 0.31
CA THR A 115 -7.80 -14.93 0.85
C THR A 115 -8.67 -14.58 2.07
N PRO A 116 -9.75 -15.34 2.33
CA PRO A 116 -10.42 -15.27 3.61
C PRO A 116 -9.36 -15.37 4.70
N PRO A 117 -9.38 -14.50 5.73
CA PRO A 117 -8.43 -14.61 6.82
C PRO A 117 -8.49 -16.03 7.36
N SER A 118 -7.35 -16.71 7.44
CA SER A 118 -7.28 -17.94 8.19
C SER A 118 -7.69 -17.62 9.62
N ILE A 119 -8.88 -18.06 10.04
CA ILE A 119 -9.27 -18.01 11.46
C ILE A 119 -8.48 -19.13 12.13
N ILE A 120 -7.18 -18.94 12.28
CA ILE A 120 -6.41 -19.83 13.12
C ILE A 120 -6.78 -19.42 14.55
N TYR A 121 -7.46 -20.32 15.26
CA TYR A 121 -7.76 -20.09 16.67
C TYR A 121 -6.44 -19.85 17.40
N PRO A 122 -6.30 -18.77 18.19
CA PRO A 122 -5.04 -18.46 18.89
C PRO A 122 -4.48 -19.63 19.71
N ALA A 123 -5.36 -20.47 20.27
CA ALA A 123 -4.98 -21.66 21.03
C ALA A 123 -4.32 -22.78 20.19
N LEU A 124 -4.50 -22.79 18.87
CA LEU A 124 -3.84 -23.72 17.93
C LEU A 124 -2.57 -23.12 17.31
N PHE A 125 -2.29 -21.85 17.60
CA PHE A 125 -1.24 -21.05 16.99
C PHE A 125 -0.25 -20.54 18.05
N SER A 126 0.29 -21.43 18.89
CA SER A 126 1.46 -21.10 19.72
C SER A 126 2.71 -21.23 18.87
N LEU A 127 2.95 -20.24 18.01
CA LEU A 127 4.18 -20.15 17.22
C LEU A 127 5.33 -19.61 18.07
N GLU A 128 5.02 -18.97 19.20
CA GLU A 128 5.96 -18.47 20.20
C GLU A 128 6.93 -19.55 20.67
N ASP A 129 6.46 -20.78 20.89
CA ASP A 129 7.33 -21.88 21.36
C ASP A 129 8.28 -22.40 20.26
N ARG A 130 8.04 -22.01 19.00
CA ARG A 130 8.76 -22.50 17.83
C ARG A 130 9.67 -21.47 17.19
N ILE A 131 9.50 -20.19 17.54
CA ILE A 131 10.38 -19.11 17.10
C ILE A 131 11.35 -18.82 18.24
N SER A 132 12.62 -19.20 18.06
CA SER A 132 13.68 -18.82 18.98
C SER A 132 14.41 -17.58 18.45
N HIS A 133 14.58 -16.60 19.33
CA HIS A 133 15.49 -15.49 19.12
C HIS A 133 16.82 -15.88 19.76
N VAL A 134 17.80 -16.24 18.95
CA VAL A 134 19.07 -16.81 19.42
C VAL A 134 20.20 -15.87 19.06
N GLU A 135 20.96 -15.42 20.07
CA GLU A 135 22.36 -15.02 19.87
C GLU A 135 23.16 -16.30 19.61
N GLN A 136 24.06 -16.31 18.62
CA GLN A 136 24.79 -17.47 18.04
C GLN A 136 25.40 -18.48 19.05
N ASP A 137 24.56 -19.16 19.84
CA ASP A 137 24.98 -20.15 20.82
C ASP A 137 25.04 -21.52 20.15
N PRO A 138 26.19 -22.22 20.17
CA PRO A 138 26.31 -23.58 19.66
C PRO A 138 25.33 -24.58 20.28
N SER A 139 24.76 -24.30 21.45
CA SER A 139 23.75 -25.16 22.08
C SER A 139 22.42 -25.26 21.32
N ASN A 140 22.14 -24.30 20.43
CA ASN A 140 20.88 -24.23 19.68
C ASN A 140 20.93 -24.93 18.32
N ARG A 141 22.03 -25.59 17.98
CA ARG A 141 22.18 -26.29 16.69
C ARG A 141 21.46 -27.62 16.66
N THR A 142 20.87 -27.94 15.51
CA THR A 142 20.22 -29.22 15.22
C THR A 142 21.02 -30.02 14.19
N PRO A 143 20.76 -31.33 14.03
CA PRO A 143 21.44 -32.15 13.02
C PRO A 143 21.33 -31.61 11.58
N ILE A 144 20.25 -30.88 11.31
CA ILE A 144 19.98 -30.23 10.02
C ILE A 144 19.74 -28.74 10.25
N GLU A 145 20.48 -27.91 9.53
CA GLU A 145 20.38 -26.46 9.53
C GLU A 145 19.95 -25.99 8.13
N VAL A 146 18.81 -25.31 8.02
CA VAL A 146 18.26 -24.81 6.76
C VAL A 146 18.36 -23.29 6.72
N TYR A 147 18.94 -22.76 5.66
CA TYR A 147 19.06 -21.32 5.43
C TYR A 147 18.26 -20.95 4.19
N LYS A 148 17.56 -19.82 4.24
CA LYS A 148 16.64 -19.38 3.19
C LYS A 148 16.91 -17.92 2.85
N ASP A 149 16.81 -17.57 1.58
CA ASP A 149 16.89 -16.19 1.16
C ASP A 149 16.05 -15.88 -0.09
N GLY A 150 15.71 -14.61 -0.25
CA GLY A 150 15.05 -14.05 -1.43
C GLY A 150 15.83 -12.86 -1.96
N SER A 151 16.15 -12.88 -3.25
CA SER A 151 16.93 -11.82 -3.90
C SER A 151 16.14 -11.14 -5.00
N LYS A 152 16.44 -9.86 -5.23
CA LYS A 152 16.00 -9.13 -6.42
C LYS A 152 17.14 -8.29 -6.98
N ILE A 153 17.56 -8.61 -8.20
CA ILE A 153 18.64 -7.90 -8.90
C ILE A 153 18.26 -7.71 -10.36
N ASN A 154 18.50 -6.51 -10.92
CA ASN A 154 18.22 -6.18 -12.32
C ASN A 154 16.79 -6.57 -12.76
N ASP A 155 15.79 -6.27 -11.93
CA ASP A 155 14.39 -6.64 -12.11
C ASP A 155 14.11 -8.14 -12.22
N GLN A 156 15.05 -9.01 -11.86
CA GLN A 156 14.82 -10.44 -11.72
C GLN A 156 14.72 -10.81 -10.25
N THR A 157 13.75 -11.67 -9.93
CA THR A 157 13.45 -12.07 -8.55
C THR A 157 13.76 -13.56 -8.39
N GLY A 158 14.50 -13.92 -7.35
CA GLY A 158 14.96 -15.28 -7.09
C GLY A 158 14.71 -15.65 -5.63
N SER A 159 14.43 -16.91 -5.38
CA SER A 159 14.12 -17.46 -4.06
C SER A 159 14.87 -18.77 -3.89
N ALA A 160 15.51 -18.99 -2.75
CA ALA A 160 16.30 -20.20 -2.54
C ALA A 160 16.37 -20.63 -1.08
N PHE A 161 16.65 -21.91 -0.88
CA PHE A 161 17.13 -22.42 0.41
C PHE A 161 18.26 -23.43 0.22
N CYS A 162 19.08 -23.60 1.24
CA CYS A 162 20.02 -24.70 1.37
C CYS A 162 19.83 -25.41 2.71
N ALA A 163 20.03 -26.73 2.73
CA ALA A 163 20.11 -27.52 3.94
C ALA A 163 21.55 -27.99 4.14
N ILE A 164 22.03 -27.87 5.36
CA ILE A 164 23.38 -28.23 5.77
C ILE A 164 23.27 -29.26 6.89
N SER A 165 24.00 -30.36 6.75
CA SER A 165 24.16 -31.36 7.80
C SER A 165 25.62 -31.81 7.82
N ASN A 166 26.19 -32.00 9.01
CA ASN A 166 27.61 -32.33 9.19
C ASN A 166 28.55 -31.41 8.38
N GLU A 167 28.26 -30.10 8.41
CA GLU A 167 29.01 -29.03 7.69
C GLU A 167 29.00 -29.10 6.15
N ALA A 168 28.27 -30.06 5.57
CA ALA A 168 28.12 -30.23 4.14
C ALA A 168 26.71 -29.82 3.68
N VAL A 169 26.62 -29.20 2.49
CA VAL A 169 25.34 -28.90 1.85
C VAL A 169 24.74 -30.21 1.35
N THR A 170 23.60 -30.60 1.93
CA THR A 170 22.89 -31.84 1.58
C THR A 170 21.75 -31.62 0.60
N LYS A 171 21.18 -30.42 0.60
CA LYS A 171 20.09 -30.03 -0.30
C LYS A 171 20.19 -28.57 -0.68
N THR A 172 19.85 -28.27 -1.92
CA THR A 172 19.58 -26.91 -2.40
C THR A 172 18.25 -26.89 -3.15
N TRP A 173 17.63 -25.72 -3.16
CA TRP A 173 16.44 -25.44 -3.94
C TRP A 173 16.51 -23.99 -4.43
N LYS A 174 16.20 -23.78 -5.71
CA LYS A 174 16.24 -22.49 -6.39
C LYS A 174 14.97 -22.31 -7.21
N ALA A 175 14.28 -21.19 -7.01
CA ALA A 175 13.12 -20.80 -7.80
C ALA A 175 13.28 -19.41 -8.39
N LYS A 176 12.95 -19.31 -9.67
CA LYS A 176 12.89 -18.05 -10.42
C LYS A 176 11.46 -17.52 -10.38
N LEU A 177 11.31 -16.30 -9.88
CA LEU A 177 10.03 -15.60 -9.81
C LEU A 177 9.88 -14.60 -10.95
N ASN A 178 8.65 -14.11 -11.15
CA ASN A 178 8.40 -13.06 -12.12
C ASN A 178 9.08 -11.75 -11.66
N PRO A 179 9.60 -10.94 -12.59
CA PRO A 179 10.08 -9.58 -12.33
C PRO A 179 9.14 -8.69 -11.50
N ALA A 180 7.83 -8.90 -11.63
CA ALA A 180 6.81 -8.18 -10.88
C ALA A 180 6.77 -8.53 -9.38
N ASN A 181 7.28 -9.69 -8.98
CA ASN A 181 7.27 -10.12 -7.58
C ASN A 181 8.25 -9.29 -6.72
N THR A 182 7.97 -9.23 -5.41
CA THR A 182 8.83 -8.53 -4.44
C THR A 182 9.87 -9.45 -3.81
N VAL A 183 10.92 -8.86 -3.23
CA VAL A 183 11.87 -9.57 -2.34
C VAL A 183 11.12 -10.30 -1.22
N PHE A 184 10.16 -9.63 -0.58
CA PHE A 184 9.34 -10.23 0.47
C PHE A 184 8.59 -11.50 0.00
N GLN A 185 8.01 -11.50 -1.21
CA GLN A 185 7.37 -12.70 -1.74
C GLN A 185 8.40 -13.82 -1.99
N ALA A 186 9.62 -13.47 -2.41
CA ALA A 186 10.70 -14.42 -2.59
C ALA A 186 11.20 -15.03 -1.27
N GLU A 187 11.37 -14.22 -0.23
CA GLU A 187 11.74 -14.69 1.11
C GLU A 187 10.65 -15.60 1.69
N MET A 188 9.37 -15.21 1.55
CA MET A 188 8.25 -16.03 2.01
C MET A 188 8.15 -17.35 1.24
N LEU A 189 8.47 -17.37 -0.05
CA LEU A 189 8.49 -18.60 -0.84
C LEU A 189 9.63 -19.52 -0.40
N ALA A 190 10.82 -18.96 -0.15
CA ALA A 190 11.96 -19.72 0.33
C ALA A 190 11.65 -20.37 1.68
N LEU A 191 11.01 -19.60 2.58
CA LEU A 191 10.56 -20.09 3.87
C LEU A 191 9.52 -21.21 3.74
N LYS A 192 8.50 -21.03 2.89
CA LYS A 192 7.48 -22.06 2.64
C LYS A 192 8.14 -23.35 2.12
N ALA A 193 9.02 -23.24 1.12
CA ALA A 193 9.71 -24.39 0.54
C ALA A 193 10.63 -25.11 1.56
N ALA A 194 11.32 -24.33 2.40
CA ALA A 194 12.12 -24.87 3.50
C ALA A 194 11.26 -25.66 4.51
N ILE A 195 10.09 -25.14 4.89
CA ILE A 195 9.15 -25.82 5.80
C ILE A 195 8.61 -27.11 5.15
N GLU A 196 8.19 -27.05 3.88
CA GLU A 196 7.71 -28.22 3.14
C GLU A 196 8.76 -29.32 3.06
N TRP A 197 10.02 -28.95 2.77
CA TRP A 197 11.13 -29.90 2.78
C TRP A 197 11.40 -30.45 4.18
N ALA A 198 11.45 -29.59 5.20
CA ALA A 198 11.72 -30.01 6.58
C ALA A 198 10.62 -30.93 7.15
N ASN A 199 9.38 -30.80 6.67
CA ASN A 199 8.29 -31.74 7.02
C ASN A 199 8.53 -33.16 6.49
N THR A 200 9.38 -33.35 5.47
CA THR A 200 9.79 -34.67 5.00
C THR A 200 10.93 -35.28 5.81
N SER A 201 11.59 -34.48 6.66
CA SER A 201 12.67 -34.92 7.54
C SER A 201 12.12 -35.54 8.82
N ASN A 202 12.76 -36.61 9.30
CA ASN A 202 12.49 -37.19 10.60
C ASN A 202 13.44 -36.66 11.70
N GLU A 203 14.38 -35.80 11.36
CA GLU A 203 15.33 -35.19 12.30
C GLU A 203 14.84 -33.83 12.78
N GLU A 204 15.48 -33.30 13.82
CA GLU A 204 15.29 -31.91 14.24
C GLU A 204 15.88 -30.97 13.19
N VAL A 205 15.10 -29.95 12.82
CA VAL A 205 15.46 -29.00 11.77
C VAL A 205 15.30 -27.59 12.28
N ASN A 206 16.37 -26.83 12.25
CA ASN A 206 16.33 -25.38 12.39
C ASN A 206 16.22 -24.75 11.01
N ILE A 207 15.28 -23.83 10.84
CA ILE A 207 15.19 -22.96 9.67
C ILE A 207 15.58 -21.55 10.11
N TRP A 208 16.72 -21.09 9.62
CA TRP A 208 17.25 -19.77 9.87
C TRP A 208 16.58 -18.74 8.98
N ASN A 209 16.08 -17.68 9.60
CA ASN A 209 15.46 -16.55 8.94
C ASN A 209 16.08 -15.24 9.41
N ASP A 210 16.53 -14.43 8.45
CA ASP A 210 17.07 -13.10 8.61
C ASP A 210 16.07 -11.97 8.25
N SER A 211 14.89 -12.33 7.72
CA SER A 211 13.82 -11.39 7.40
C SER A 211 12.86 -11.24 8.57
N GLU A 212 13.00 -10.13 9.30
CA GLU A 212 12.07 -9.71 10.35
C GLU A 212 10.65 -9.58 9.78
N SER A 213 10.53 -9.14 8.53
CA SER A 213 9.23 -9.01 7.86
C SER A 213 8.53 -10.35 7.64
N SER A 214 9.28 -11.42 7.30
CA SER A 214 8.74 -12.77 7.19
C SER A 214 8.29 -13.34 8.54
N LEU A 215 9.05 -13.08 9.62
CA LEU A 215 8.64 -13.50 10.98
C LEU A 215 7.37 -12.77 11.44
N GLN A 216 7.34 -11.44 11.26
CA GLN A 216 6.18 -10.63 11.63
C GLN A 216 4.93 -11.07 10.84
N ALA A 217 5.10 -11.39 9.56
CA ALA A 217 4.05 -11.94 8.72
C ALA A 217 3.53 -13.29 9.24
N LEU A 218 4.44 -14.20 9.63
CA LEU A 218 4.05 -15.49 10.21
C LEU A 218 3.37 -15.34 11.57
N LYS A 219 3.77 -14.39 12.43
CA LYS A 219 3.13 -14.16 13.73
C LYS A 219 1.75 -13.49 13.64
N SER A 220 1.38 -12.98 12.46
CA SER A 220 0.11 -12.28 12.29
C SER A 220 -1.09 -13.24 12.32
N PHE A 221 -2.06 -12.95 13.18
CA PHE A 221 -3.36 -13.66 13.20
C PHE A 221 -4.25 -13.33 12.00
N TYR A 222 -3.99 -12.20 11.33
CA TYR A 222 -4.79 -11.73 10.22
C TYR A 222 -3.94 -11.63 8.96
N VAL A 223 -3.90 -12.73 8.21
CA VAL A 223 -3.11 -12.86 6.99
C VAL A 223 -4.05 -12.96 5.79
N LYS A 224 -3.76 -12.18 4.75
CA LYS A 224 -4.48 -12.18 3.46
C LYS A 224 -3.68 -12.73 2.29
N SER A 225 -2.37 -12.92 2.47
CA SER A 225 -1.52 -13.46 1.42
C SER A 225 -1.54 -14.99 1.51
N LYS A 226 -1.85 -15.63 0.39
CA LYS A 226 -1.94 -17.09 0.28
C LYS A 226 -0.66 -17.79 0.70
N ILE A 227 0.51 -17.27 0.29
CA ILE A 227 1.80 -17.91 0.60
C ILE A 227 2.11 -17.92 2.09
N ILE A 228 1.74 -16.84 2.80
CA ILE A 228 1.91 -16.74 4.24
C ILE A 228 0.95 -17.71 4.94
N GLN A 229 -0.32 -17.79 4.49
CA GLN A 229 -1.29 -18.75 5.04
C GLN A 229 -0.84 -20.20 4.83
N GLU A 230 -0.34 -20.54 3.63
CA GLU A 230 0.20 -21.87 3.34
C GLU A 230 1.39 -22.19 4.25
N ALA A 231 2.32 -21.25 4.45
CA ALA A 231 3.44 -21.46 5.37
C ALA A 231 2.95 -21.64 6.83
N GLN A 232 1.99 -20.83 7.29
CA GLN A 232 1.38 -20.94 8.62
C GLN A 232 0.67 -22.28 8.85
N MET A 233 0.01 -22.82 7.83
CA MET A 233 -0.73 -24.09 7.91
C MET A 233 0.19 -25.31 7.82
N THR A 234 1.30 -25.19 7.08
CA THR A 234 2.25 -26.29 6.87
C THR A 234 3.25 -26.43 8.01
N LEU A 235 3.60 -25.34 8.69
CA LEU A 235 4.57 -25.34 9.78
C LEU A 235 4.18 -26.28 10.95
N PRO A 236 2.92 -26.32 11.45
CA PRO A 236 2.48 -27.25 12.51
C PRO A 236 2.64 -28.74 12.18
N GLY A 237 2.83 -29.12 10.92
CA GLY A 237 2.90 -30.51 10.48
C GLY A 237 4.05 -31.33 11.10
N ASN A 238 5.13 -30.68 11.54
CA ASN A 238 6.25 -31.34 12.20
C ASN A 238 6.73 -30.53 13.40
N ALA A 239 6.54 -31.06 14.61
CA ALA A 239 6.97 -30.43 15.87
C ALA A 239 8.49 -30.31 16.02
N LYS A 240 9.27 -31.02 15.19
CA LYS A 240 10.74 -31.00 15.19
C LYS A 240 11.34 -29.82 14.42
N ILE A 241 10.51 -29.01 13.75
CA ILE A 241 10.97 -27.81 13.04
C ILE A 241 10.96 -26.61 14.00
N ARG A 242 12.09 -25.92 14.12
CA ARG A 242 12.26 -24.66 14.84
C ARG A 242 12.60 -23.56 13.84
N LEU A 243 11.98 -22.39 14.02
CA LEU A 243 12.33 -21.18 13.27
C LEU A 243 13.31 -20.37 14.12
N VAL A 244 14.48 -20.04 13.57
CA VAL A 244 15.51 -19.31 14.31
C VAL A 244 15.75 -17.95 13.64
N CYS A 245 15.61 -16.88 14.41
CA CYS A 245 15.87 -15.52 13.91
C CYS A 245 17.36 -15.21 13.98
N VAL A 246 17.96 -14.73 12.88
CA VAL A 246 19.33 -14.18 12.85
C VAL A 246 19.31 -12.73 12.41
N LYS A 247 20.38 -11.99 12.70
CA LYS A 247 20.61 -10.73 11.98
C LYS A 247 21.23 -11.04 10.63
N ALA A 248 20.79 -10.34 9.61
CA ALA A 248 21.37 -10.40 8.28
C ALA A 248 22.87 -10.04 8.30
N HIS A 249 23.64 -10.66 7.40
CA HIS A 249 25.04 -10.29 7.09
C HIS A 249 26.07 -10.39 8.23
N ILE A 250 25.91 -11.33 9.18
CA ILE A 250 26.92 -11.62 10.22
C ILE A 250 27.94 -12.69 9.76
N GLY A 251 28.13 -12.90 8.45
CA GLY A 251 29.10 -13.87 7.94
C GLY A 251 28.79 -15.34 8.29
N ILE A 252 27.50 -15.68 8.46
CA ILE A 252 27.09 -17.06 8.70
C ILE A 252 27.16 -17.79 7.35
N LYS A 253 28.08 -18.75 7.23
CA LYS A 253 28.34 -19.52 6.01
C LYS A 253 27.06 -20.04 5.33
N GLY A 254 26.10 -20.55 6.11
CA GLY A 254 24.83 -21.02 5.56
C GLY A 254 23.97 -19.93 4.93
N ASN A 255 23.92 -18.74 5.56
CA ASN A 255 23.22 -17.57 5.01
C ASN A 255 23.88 -17.11 3.72
N GLU A 256 25.20 -17.00 3.69
CA GLU A 256 25.94 -16.60 2.49
C GLU A 256 25.69 -17.56 1.31
N ILE A 257 25.58 -18.86 1.58
CA ILE A 257 25.20 -19.85 0.57
C ILE A 257 23.77 -19.62 0.09
N ALA A 258 22.82 -19.39 1.01
CA ALA A 258 21.42 -19.12 0.63
C ALA A 258 21.29 -17.84 -0.20
N ASP A 259 21.98 -16.76 0.18
CA ASP A 259 22.02 -15.48 -0.53
C ASP A 259 22.57 -15.67 -1.95
N ALA A 260 23.69 -16.39 -2.09
CA ALA A 260 24.28 -16.72 -3.39
C ALA A 260 23.32 -17.55 -4.26
N LEU A 261 22.65 -18.55 -3.67
CA LEU A 261 21.66 -19.36 -4.38
C LEU A 261 20.43 -18.54 -4.80
N ALA A 262 19.98 -17.60 -3.98
CA ALA A 262 18.85 -16.74 -4.30
C ALA A 262 19.20 -15.78 -5.44
N MET A 263 20.43 -15.27 -5.47
CA MET A 263 20.97 -14.50 -6.59
C MET A 263 21.06 -15.35 -7.87
N GLU A 264 21.60 -16.57 -7.80
CA GLU A 264 21.63 -17.48 -8.94
C GLU A 264 20.23 -17.84 -9.45
N ALA A 265 19.27 -18.00 -8.52
CA ALA A 265 17.89 -18.35 -8.84
C ALA A 265 17.19 -17.28 -9.71
N THR A 266 17.69 -16.04 -9.72
CA THR A 266 17.17 -14.99 -10.61
C THR A 266 17.32 -15.35 -12.09
N THR A 267 18.36 -16.13 -12.45
CA THR A 267 18.64 -16.57 -13.83
C THR A 267 18.43 -18.06 -14.04
N ASP A 268 18.85 -18.89 -13.07
CA ASP A 268 18.96 -20.36 -13.16
C ASP A 268 18.02 -21.08 -12.17
N GLY A 269 17.00 -20.38 -11.66
CA GLY A 269 15.98 -20.98 -10.80
C GLY A 269 14.91 -21.71 -11.60
N ILE A 270 14.28 -22.71 -10.98
CA ILE A 270 13.08 -23.36 -11.53
C ILE A 270 11.96 -22.31 -11.58
N PRO A 271 11.28 -22.09 -12.73
CA PRO A 271 10.20 -21.12 -12.81
C PRO A 271 9.09 -21.42 -11.80
N ALA A 272 8.83 -20.48 -10.90
CA ALA A 272 7.75 -20.55 -9.93
C ALA A 272 6.69 -19.49 -10.25
N SER A 273 5.44 -19.93 -10.35
CA SER A 273 4.31 -19.02 -10.58
C SER A 273 3.77 -18.51 -9.25
N LEU A 274 3.82 -17.20 -9.06
CA LEU A 274 3.31 -16.52 -7.88
C LEU A 274 2.55 -15.27 -8.33
N SER A 275 1.34 -15.11 -7.82
CA SER A 275 0.50 -13.96 -8.15
C SER A 275 1.21 -12.66 -7.80
N PHE A 276 1.01 -11.65 -8.62
CA PHE A 276 1.66 -10.37 -8.47
C PHE A 276 1.15 -9.63 -7.24
N PRO A 277 2.04 -8.92 -6.53
CA PRO A 277 1.68 -8.21 -5.32
C PRO A 277 0.76 -7.04 -5.69
N LYS A 278 -0.15 -6.67 -4.79
CA LYS A 278 -1.06 -5.53 -5.00
C LYS A 278 -0.31 -4.21 -5.26
N SER A 279 0.90 -4.06 -4.72
CA SER A 279 1.77 -2.91 -4.97
C SER A 279 2.16 -2.79 -6.45
N TYR A 280 2.38 -3.91 -7.14
CA TYR A 280 2.71 -3.92 -8.56
C TYR A 280 1.56 -3.37 -9.41
N MET A 281 0.34 -3.87 -9.21
CA MET A 281 -0.87 -3.33 -9.86
C MET A 281 -1.04 -1.83 -9.61
N LYS A 282 -0.88 -1.39 -8.34
CA LYS A 282 -0.98 0.02 -7.97
C LYS A 282 0.06 0.86 -8.72
N ASN A 283 1.29 0.39 -8.83
CA ASN A 283 2.35 1.10 -9.52
C ASN A 283 2.07 1.21 -11.02
N GLN A 284 1.60 0.14 -11.67
CA GLN A 284 1.20 0.18 -13.07
C GLN A 284 0.07 1.17 -13.31
N LEU A 285 -1.00 1.11 -12.51
CA LEU A 285 -2.11 2.05 -12.61
C LEU A 285 -1.64 3.49 -12.42
N LEU A 286 -0.80 3.76 -11.42
CA LEU A 286 -0.24 5.09 -11.20
C LEU A 286 0.60 5.58 -12.39
N GLN A 287 1.37 4.72 -13.04
CA GLN A 287 2.15 5.08 -14.23
C GLN A 287 1.23 5.42 -15.42
N LEU A 288 0.26 4.55 -15.72
CA LEU A 288 -0.71 4.77 -16.79
C LEU A 288 -1.53 6.04 -16.57
N SER A 289 -2.01 6.25 -15.35
CA SER A 289 -2.75 7.45 -14.97
C SER A 289 -1.94 8.73 -15.04
N ARG A 290 -0.62 8.66 -14.80
CA ARG A 290 0.27 9.81 -15.02
C ARG A 290 0.40 10.11 -16.50
N SER A 291 0.61 9.11 -17.35
CA SER A 291 0.67 9.31 -18.80
C SER A 291 -0.62 9.91 -19.33
N ARG A 292 -1.78 9.42 -18.87
CA ARG A 292 -3.08 9.99 -19.18
C ARG A 292 -3.21 11.44 -18.71
N TRP A 293 -2.85 11.73 -17.46
CA TRP A 293 -2.91 13.09 -16.92
C TRP A 293 -2.01 14.05 -17.71
N GLN A 294 -0.81 13.60 -18.09
CA GLN A 294 0.10 14.38 -18.93
C GLN A 294 -0.53 14.64 -20.30
N ALA A 295 -1.16 13.64 -20.93
CA ALA A 295 -1.84 13.83 -22.21
C ALA A 295 -3.04 14.78 -22.10
N GLU A 296 -3.82 14.71 -21.02
CA GLU A 296 -4.90 15.68 -20.76
C GLU A 296 -4.35 17.09 -20.55
N TRP A 297 -3.15 17.24 -19.97
CA TRP A 297 -2.47 18.51 -19.77
C TRP A 297 -1.93 19.09 -21.08
N ASP A 298 -1.25 18.28 -21.89
CA ASP A 298 -0.68 18.67 -23.18
C ASP A 298 -1.75 19.13 -24.18
N ASN A 299 -2.92 18.50 -24.13
CA ASN A 299 -4.04 18.79 -25.04
C ASN A 299 -5.10 19.72 -24.42
N GLY A 300 -4.85 20.23 -23.21
CA GLY A 300 -5.79 21.07 -22.47
C GLY A 300 -6.02 22.42 -23.16
N LYS A 301 -7.28 22.80 -23.37
CA LYS A 301 -7.66 24.12 -23.94
C LYS A 301 -7.56 25.27 -22.92
N THR A 302 -7.35 24.96 -21.65
CA THR A 302 -7.37 25.91 -20.54
C THR A 302 -6.07 25.79 -19.74
N GLY A 303 -5.58 26.91 -19.19
CA GLY A 303 -4.35 26.90 -18.40
C GLY A 303 -3.06 27.06 -19.21
N SER A 304 -3.14 27.54 -20.46
CA SER A 304 -1.99 27.71 -21.37
C SER A 304 -0.84 28.51 -20.75
N SER A 305 -1.14 29.55 -19.96
CA SER A 305 -0.12 30.31 -19.23
C SER A 305 0.65 29.43 -18.23
N VAL A 306 -0.04 28.55 -17.51
CA VAL A 306 0.58 27.62 -16.56
C VAL A 306 1.32 26.50 -17.30
N TYR A 307 0.80 26.03 -18.44
CA TYR A 307 1.49 25.06 -19.31
C TYR A 307 2.82 25.58 -19.81
N SER A 308 2.91 26.88 -20.15
CA SER A 308 4.18 27.49 -20.57
C SER A 308 5.26 27.47 -19.48
N ILE A 309 4.87 27.39 -18.21
CA ILE A 309 5.76 27.37 -17.05
C ILE A 309 6.02 25.92 -16.61
N ILE A 310 4.97 25.08 -16.59
CA ILE A 310 4.99 23.71 -16.11
C ILE A 310 4.44 22.79 -17.22
N PRO A 311 5.21 22.53 -18.29
CA PRO A 311 4.74 21.67 -19.37
C PRO A 311 4.69 20.19 -18.95
N LYS A 312 5.52 19.77 -17.98
CA LYS A 312 5.52 18.40 -17.45
C LYS A 312 4.95 18.34 -16.04
N ILE A 313 3.97 17.46 -15.84
CA ILE A 313 3.36 17.22 -14.54
C ILE A 313 4.39 16.64 -13.56
N SER A 314 4.34 17.08 -12.31
CA SER A 314 5.20 16.62 -11.23
C SER A 314 4.34 16.32 -9.99
N ASN A 315 4.75 15.30 -9.23
CA ASN A 315 4.10 14.93 -7.96
C ASN A 315 4.64 15.72 -6.76
N LYS A 316 5.62 16.60 -6.96
CA LYS A 316 6.10 17.50 -5.91
C LYS A 316 5.27 18.77 -5.96
N GLN A 317 4.70 19.16 -4.82
CA GLN A 317 4.21 20.53 -4.66
C GLN A 317 5.34 21.47 -5.06
N LEU A 318 5.06 22.36 -6.01
CA LEU A 318 6.01 23.39 -6.38
C LEU A 318 6.08 24.36 -5.20
N HIS A 319 7.06 24.16 -4.32
CA HIS A 319 7.44 25.19 -3.36
C HIS A 319 7.97 26.38 -4.16
N TRP A 320 7.12 27.38 -4.34
CA TRP A 320 7.56 28.68 -4.81
C TRP A 320 8.63 29.18 -3.82
N LYS A 321 9.88 29.28 -4.26
CA LYS A 321 10.87 30.08 -3.55
C LYS A 321 10.55 31.53 -3.88
N ASN A 322 10.33 32.34 -2.84
CA ASN A 322 9.97 33.74 -2.96
C ASN A 322 10.81 34.45 -4.03
N ALA A 323 10.22 34.76 -5.18
CA ALA A 323 10.73 35.77 -6.11
C ALA A 323 10.39 37.15 -5.54
N SER A 324 11.01 37.46 -4.40
CA SER A 324 11.11 38.80 -3.87
C SER A 324 12.60 39.10 -3.83
N ASN A 325 13.18 39.43 -4.99
CA ASN A 325 14.42 40.19 -5.17
C ASN A 325 14.73 40.35 -6.68
N SER A 326 13.85 41.05 -7.38
CA SER A 326 14.21 41.75 -8.62
C SER A 326 13.79 43.20 -8.43
N PRO A 327 14.73 44.18 -8.40
CA PRO A 327 14.34 45.58 -8.33
C PRO A 327 13.62 45.94 -9.62
N LEU A 328 12.36 46.36 -9.52
CA LEU A 328 11.67 47.04 -10.60
C LEU A 328 12.42 48.35 -10.86
N THR A 329 13.20 48.42 -11.94
CA THR A 329 13.72 49.68 -12.47
C THR A 329 12.55 50.43 -13.10
N MET A 330 11.97 51.37 -12.33
CA MET A 330 11.05 52.38 -12.85
C MET A 330 11.80 53.25 -13.86
N GLY A 331 11.45 53.14 -15.14
CA GLY A 331 11.91 54.06 -16.17
C GLY A 331 11.38 55.48 -15.90
N PRO A 332 12.09 56.54 -16.34
CA PRO A 332 11.73 57.91 -16.00
C PRO A 332 10.40 58.30 -16.67
N SER A 333 9.56 59.00 -15.91
CA SER A 333 8.30 59.57 -16.37
C SER A 333 8.55 60.58 -17.51
N PRO A 334 7.73 60.58 -18.58
CA PRO A 334 7.88 61.55 -19.64
C PRO A 334 7.34 62.91 -19.19
N THR A 335 8.23 63.90 -19.13
CA THR A 335 7.87 65.32 -19.26
C THR A 335 7.45 65.58 -20.70
N THR A 336 6.18 65.86 -20.95
CA THR A 336 5.66 67.17 -21.41
C THR A 336 4.15 67.17 -21.31
#